data_AF-A0A928T923-F1
#
_entry.id   AF-A0A928T923-F1
#
_cell.length_a   1.000
_cell.length_b   1.000
_cell.length_c   1.000
_cell.angle_alpha   90.00
_cell.angle_beta   90.00
_cell.angle_gamma   90.00
#
_symmetry.space_group_name_H-M   'P 1'
#
loop_
_entity.id
_entity.type
_entity.pdbx_description
1 polymer ?
#
loop_
_entity_poly.entity_id
_entity_poly.type
_entity_poly.pdbx_seq_one_letter_code
_entity_poly.pdbx_strand_id
1 'polypeptide(L)'
;MKDEFTNRLGAFRTTIDFLFNDANQPKWNGLPPARFTTLAADAASAVNALEAFCQAQGVVITGAAVDKAKEEKELEDAAFVLGQAVAECCRGLGNEADAAKCAFSKSAWQGMRDAALLANAKEVIRIAGLLLAGPNAAAAAECGISAPGVAACQKEADDFAKVISAPQQAIAGKKALTGLLRDRFNAVEAIFTRMDGLVEQFTDKVFVAAYHAARVVRDLGHGPGGGTPPAPVPPPSA
;
A
#
# COMPACT_ATOMS: atom_id res chain seq x y z
N MET A 1 -12.68 4.16 -4.84
CA MET A 1 -13.01 5.53 -4.39
C MET A 1 -14.46 5.79 -4.76
N LYS A 2 -15.23 6.56 -3.97
CA LYS A 2 -16.61 6.93 -4.38
C LYS A 2 -16.54 7.97 -5.50
N ASP A 3 -17.47 7.91 -6.46
CA ASP A 3 -17.53 8.78 -7.64
C ASP A 3 -17.53 10.28 -7.28
N GLU A 4 -18.15 10.65 -6.16
CA GLU A 4 -18.13 12.01 -5.59
C GLU A 4 -16.70 12.54 -5.40
N PHE A 5 -15.78 11.73 -4.84
CA PHE A 5 -14.41 12.15 -4.58
C PHE A 5 -13.57 12.22 -5.85
N THR A 6 -13.83 11.33 -6.81
CA THR A 6 -13.20 11.37 -8.14
C THR A 6 -13.59 12.66 -8.87
N ASN A 7 -14.87 12.99 -8.90
CA ASN A 7 -15.39 14.19 -9.54
C ASN A 7 -14.87 15.47 -8.87
N ARG A 8 -14.81 15.51 -7.53
CA ARG A 8 -14.25 16.66 -6.79
C ARG A 8 -12.75 16.84 -7.02
N LEU A 9 -11.97 15.75 -7.04
CA LEU A 9 -10.53 15.83 -7.34
C LEU A 9 -10.31 16.33 -8.78
N GLY A 10 -11.13 15.87 -9.72
CA GLY A 10 -11.12 16.37 -11.11
C GLY A 10 -11.39 17.86 -11.20
N ALA A 11 -12.34 18.39 -10.42
CA ALA A 11 -12.64 19.82 -10.37
C ALA A 11 -11.48 20.66 -9.81
N PHE A 12 -10.85 20.20 -8.71
CA PHE A 12 -9.67 20.87 -8.16
C PHE A 12 -8.51 20.91 -9.16
N ARG A 13 -8.23 19.78 -9.82
CA ARG A 13 -7.18 19.70 -10.84
C ARG A 13 -7.47 20.62 -12.02
N THR A 14 -8.70 20.60 -12.53
CA THR A 14 -9.14 21.49 -13.61
C THR A 14 -8.93 22.96 -13.25
N THR A 15 -9.20 23.33 -12.00
CA THR A 15 -9.00 24.71 -11.53
C THR A 15 -7.51 25.08 -11.47
N ILE A 16 -6.65 24.19 -10.97
CA ILE A 16 -5.19 24.41 -10.96
C ILE A 16 -4.64 24.50 -12.40
N ASP A 17 -5.00 23.58 -13.28
CA ASP A 17 -4.56 23.58 -14.68
C ASP A 17 -5.04 24.84 -15.42
N PHE A 18 -6.26 25.32 -15.11
CA PHE A 18 -6.77 26.60 -15.61
C PHE A 18 -5.95 27.79 -15.10
N LEU A 19 -5.58 27.82 -13.82
CA LEU A 19 -4.85 28.95 -13.22
C LEU A 19 -3.40 29.03 -13.71
N PHE A 20 -2.71 27.90 -13.78
CA PHE A 20 -1.27 27.82 -14.03
C PHE A 20 -0.89 27.64 -15.50
N ASN A 21 -1.85 27.66 -16.42
CA ASN A 21 -1.51 27.70 -17.85
C ASN A 21 -0.96 29.08 -18.25
N ASP A 22 -0.17 29.08 -19.33
CA ASP A 22 0.54 30.26 -19.84
C ASP A 22 -0.40 31.43 -20.17
N ALA A 23 -1.64 31.15 -20.58
CA ALA A 23 -2.61 32.16 -20.97
C ALA A 23 -3.26 32.88 -19.77
N ASN A 24 -3.36 32.21 -18.61
CA ASN A 24 -4.08 32.72 -17.45
C ASN A 24 -3.17 33.13 -16.30
N GLN A 25 -2.01 32.50 -16.15
CA GLN A 25 -1.07 32.82 -15.07
C GLN A 25 -0.73 34.33 -14.99
N PRO A 26 -0.46 35.04 -16.12
CA PRO A 26 -0.17 36.47 -16.07
C PRO A 26 -1.33 37.35 -15.61
N LYS A 27 -2.57 36.84 -15.62
CA LYS A 27 -3.79 37.61 -15.28
C LYS A 27 -4.03 37.74 -13.78
N TRP A 28 -3.29 36.99 -12.96
CA TRP A 28 -3.45 36.98 -11.50
C TRP A 28 -2.11 36.93 -10.76
N ASN A 29 -1.06 36.33 -11.35
CA ASN A 29 0.19 36.09 -10.66
C ASN A 29 0.97 37.40 -10.45
N GLY A 30 1.28 37.72 -9.20
CA GLY A 30 1.95 38.97 -8.84
C GLY A 30 1.07 40.22 -8.94
N LEU A 31 -0.22 40.07 -9.27
CA LEU A 31 -1.19 41.16 -9.30
C LEU A 31 -1.97 41.23 -7.98
N PRO A 32 -2.41 42.42 -7.55
CA PRO A 32 -3.32 42.54 -6.42
C PRO A 32 -4.65 41.79 -6.66
N PRO A 33 -5.18 41.06 -5.66
CA PRO A 33 -4.65 40.89 -4.31
C PRO A 33 -3.54 39.82 -4.25
N ALA A 34 -2.34 40.20 -3.77
CA ALA A 34 -1.18 39.30 -3.68
C ALA A 34 -1.45 38.02 -2.85
N ARG A 35 -2.44 38.06 -1.94
CA ARG A 35 -2.88 36.89 -1.17
C ARG A 35 -3.42 35.77 -2.07
N PHE A 36 -3.99 36.11 -3.23
CA PHE A 36 -4.46 35.14 -4.22
C PHE A 36 -3.28 34.33 -4.77
N THR A 37 -2.13 34.97 -5.04
CA THR A 37 -0.92 34.27 -5.50
C THR A 37 -0.42 33.24 -4.49
N THR A 38 -0.38 33.58 -3.20
CA THR A 38 -0.01 32.64 -2.14
C THR A 38 -0.99 31.47 -2.07
N LEU A 39 -2.30 31.76 -2.08
CA LEU A 39 -3.33 30.72 -2.00
C LEU A 39 -3.35 29.79 -3.22
N ALA A 40 -3.04 30.30 -4.42
CA ALA A 40 -2.93 29.48 -5.62
C ALA A 40 -1.77 28.47 -5.52
N ALA A 41 -0.63 28.88 -4.97
CA ALA A 41 0.49 27.98 -4.70
C ALA A 41 0.15 26.95 -3.61
N ASP A 42 -0.49 27.37 -2.52
CA ASP A 42 -0.97 26.49 -1.46
C ASP A 42 -1.97 25.45 -2.00
N ALA A 43 -2.90 25.88 -2.86
CA ALA A 43 -3.89 25.00 -3.49
C ALA A 43 -3.22 23.95 -4.38
N ALA A 44 -2.26 24.33 -5.22
CA ALA A 44 -1.53 23.39 -6.07
C ALA A 44 -0.79 22.32 -5.24
N SER A 45 -0.11 22.73 -4.17
CA SER A 45 0.55 21.80 -3.24
C SER A 45 -0.45 20.85 -2.57
N ALA A 46 -1.57 21.39 -2.09
CA ALA A 46 -2.59 20.62 -1.39
C ALA A 46 -3.31 19.61 -2.32
N VAL A 47 -3.55 19.97 -3.58
CA VAL A 47 -4.13 19.07 -4.59
C VAL A 47 -3.17 17.92 -4.93
N ASN A 48 -1.88 18.20 -5.11
CA ASN A 48 -0.88 17.15 -5.35
C ASN A 48 -0.78 16.18 -4.16
N ALA A 49 -0.80 16.70 -2.94
CA ALA A 49 -0.80 15.86 -1.73
C ALA A 49 -2.08 15.01 -1.62
N LEU A 50 -3.23 15.56 -2.01
CA LEU A 50 -4.50 14.83 -2.06
C LEU A 50 -4.49 13.73 -3.13
N GLU A 51 -3.91 13.97 -4.31
CA GLU A 51 -3.76 12.98 -5.37
C GLU A 51 -2.89 11.79 -4.92
N ALA A 52 -1.74 12.05 -4.31
CA ALA A 52 -0.88 11.01 -3.75
C ALA A 52 -1.60 10.18 -2.68
N PHE A 53 -2.37 10.82 -1.82
CA PHE A 53 -3.20 10.17 -0.81
C PHE A 53 -4.28 9.26 -1.44
N CYS A 54 -4.95 9.76 -2.48
CA CYS A 54 -5.95 9.03 -3.26
C CYS A 54 -5.34 7.80 -3.96
N GLN A 55 -4.14 7.91 -4.51
CA GLN A 55 -3.41 6.79 -5.12
C GLN A 55 -3.04 5.71 -4.10
N ALA A 56 -2.60 6.09 -2.89
CA ALA A 56 -2.30 5.15 -1.82
C ALA A 56 -3.52 4.32 -1.38
N GLN A 57 -4.74 4.89 -1.48
CA GLN A 57 -5.98 4.15 -1.25
C GLN A 57 -6.27 3.11 -2.35
N GLY A 58 -5.82 3.37 -3.57
CA GLY A 58 -6.07 2.58 -4.78
C GLY A 58 -5.14 1.38 -5.01
N VAL A 59 -4.11 1.20 -4.19
CA VAL A 59 -3.15 0.09 -4.38
C VAL A 59 -3.88 -1.26 -4.28
N VAL A 60 -3.83 -1.99 -5.40
CA VAL A 60 -4.38 -3.33 -5.57
C VAL A 60 -3.37 -4.32 -4.99
N ILE A 61 -3.81 -5.18 -4.06
CA ILE A 61 -2.98 -6.19 -3.38
C ILE A 61 -2.92 -7.49 -4.21
N THR A 62 -2.91 -7.37 -5.53
CA THR A 62 -2.81 -8.54 -6.43
C THR A 62 -1.38 -9.07 -6.38
N GLY A 63 -1.21 -10.32 -5.94
CA GLY A 63 0.10 -10.96 -5.78
C GLY A 63 0.35 -11.53 -4.38
N ALA A 64 -0.29 -10.97 -3.34
CA ALA A 64 -0.01 -11.35 -1.95
C ALA A 64 -0.26 -12.83 -1.62
N ALA A 65 -1.19 -13.50 -2.31
CA ALA A 65 -1.41 -14.94 -2.14
C ALA A 65 -0.25 -15.77 -2.71
N VAL A 66 0.33 -15.34 -3.84
CA VAL A 66 1.48 -16.00 -4.46
C VAL A 66 2.74 -15.75 -3.62
N ASP A 67 2.94 -14.50 -3.19
CA ASP A 67 4.06 -14.13 -2.32
C ASP A 67 3.97 -14.90 -1.00
N LYS A 68 2.79 -14.95 -0.37
CA LYS A 68 2.60 -15.75 0.85
C LYS A 68 2.97 -17.22 0.61
N ALA A 69 2.43 -17.86 -0.43
CA ALA A 69 2.69 -19.28 -0.69
C ALA A 69 4.17 -19.57 -0.96
N LYS A 70 4.89 -18.63 -1.57
CA LYS A 70 6.34 -18.71 -1.78
C LYS A 70 7.09 -18.66 -0.44
N GLU A 71 6.86 -17.62 0.36
CA GLU A 71 7.55 -17.42 1.64
C GLU A 71 7.18 -18.50 2.67
N GLU A 72 5.94 -19.01 2.64
CA GLU A 72 5.48 -20.14 3.45
C GLU A 72 6.33 -21.39 3.18
N LYS A 73 6.49 -21.74 1.90
CA LYS A 73 7.31 -22.88 1.49
C LYS A 73 8.79 -22.70 1.82
N GLU A 74 9.33 -21.51 1.61
CA GLU A 74 10.74 -21.21 1.94
C GLU A 74 11.00 -21.35 3.45
N LEU A 75 10.08 -20.85 4.29
CA LEU A 75 10.15 -21.04 5.74
C LEU A 75 10.00 -22.51 6.16
N GLU A 76 9.04 -23.24 5.60
CA GLU A 76 8.83 -24.67 5.89
C GLU A 76 10.08 -25.49 5.58
N ASP A 77 10.68 -25.31 4.40
CA ASP A 77 11.86 -26.06 3.99
C ASP A 77 13.07 -25.70 4.87
N ALA A 78 13.28 -24.41 5.17
CA ALA A 78 14.37 -23.96 6.04
C ALA A 78 14.21 -24.46 7.50
N ALA A 79 13.00 -24.34 8.06
CA ALA A 79 12.69 -24.76 9.42
C ALA A 79 12.74 -26.28 9.58
N PHE A 80 12.34 -27.05 8.55
CA PHE A 80 12.47 -28.50 8.56
C PHE A 80 13.94 -28.92 8.64
N VAL A 81 14.80 -28.40 7.75
CA VAL A 81 16.23 -28.77 7.72
C VAL A 81 16.90 -28.41 9.04
N LEU A 82 16.71 -27.18 9.52
CA LEU A 82 17.29 -26.73 10.80
C LEU A 82 16.72 -27.51 11.98
N GLY A 83 15.40 -27.78 12.00
CA GLY A 83 14.72 -28.50 13.06
C GLY A 83 15.22 -29.95 13.23
N GLN A 84 15.49 -30.65 12.12
CA GLN A 84 16.07 -32.00 12.18
C GLN A 84 17.48 -31.98 12.78
N ALA A 85 18.33 -31.03 12.36
CA ALA A 85 19.68 -30.87 12.90
C ALA A 85 19.67 -30.53 14.41
N VAL A 86 18.80 -29.60 14.81
CA VAL A 86 18.62 -29.22 16.22
C VAL A 86 18.12 -30.39 17.06
N ALA A 87 17.14 -31.13 16.55
CA ALA A 87 16.59 -32.27 17.27
C ALA A 87 17.65 -33.34 17.52
N GLU A 88 18.44 -33.67 16.50
CA GLU A 88 19.50 -34.67 16.63
C GLU A 88 20.61 -34.21 17.59
N CYS A 89 21.03 -32.95 17.49
CA CYS A 89 21.98 -32.38 18.43
C CYS A 89 21.46 -32.45 19.87
N CYS A 90 20.19 -32.14 20.10
CA CYS A 90 19.59 -32.19 21.43
C CYS A 90 19.51 -33.61 21.98
N ARG A 91 19.19 -34.62 21.16
CA ARG A 91 19.22 -36.04 21.56
C ARG A 91 20.62 -36.49 21.96
N GLY A 92 21.64 -36.12 21.17
CA GLY A 92 23.04 -36.40 21.50
C GLY A 92 23.49 -35.81 22.84
N LEU A 93 22.87 -34.71 23.26
CA LEU A 93 23.10 -34.05 24.55
C LEU A 93 22.16 -34.53 25.67
N GLY A 94 21.28 -35.49 25.40
CA GLY A 94 20.28 -35.99 26.36
C GLY A 94 19.11 -35.04 26.64
N ASN A 95 18.91 -34.00 25.83
CA ASN A 95 17.83 -33.02 25.97
C ASN A 95 16.63 -33.39 25.05
N GLU A 96 15.92 -34.45 25.42
CA GLU A 96 14.75 -34.93 24.67
C GLU A 96 13.61 -33.90 24.62
N ALA A 97 13.52 -33.02 25.63
CA ALA A 97 12.47 -32.01 25.70
C ALA A 97 12.61 -30.96 24.58
N ASP A 98 13.81 -30.45 24.34
CA ASP A 98 14.05 -29.54 23.22
C ASP A 98 14.10 -30.26 21.88
N ALA A 99 14.53 -31.53 21.84
CA ALA A 99 14.47 -32.33 20.62
C ALA A 99 13.02 -32.51 20.13
N ALA A 100 12.08 -32.79 21.03
CA ALA A 100 10.67 -32.96 20.70
C ALA A 100 10.01 -31.69 20.13
N LYS A 101 10.50 -30.50 20.52
CA LYS A 101 10.02 -29.21 19.99
C LYS A 101 10.49 -28.93 18.56
N CYS A 102 11.51 -29.64 18.07
CA CYS A 102 12.11 -29.40 16.75
C CYS A 102 11.88 -30.55 15.76
N ALA A 103 11.56 -31.75 16.25
CA ALA A 103 11.47 -32.99 15.47
C ALA A 103 10.16 -33.17 14.65
N PHE A 104 9.68 -32.11 14.01
CA PHE A 104 8.50 -32.21 13.13
C PHE A 104 8.86 -32.83 11.77
N SER A 105 7.95 -33.65 11.23
CA SER A 105 8.07 -34.16 9.86
C SER A 105 7.84 -33.04 8.84
N LYS A 106 8.30 -33.25 7.60
CA LYS A 106 8.05 -32.29 6.51
C LYS A 106 6.55 -32.05 6.27
N SER A 107 5.74 -33.10 6.33
CA SER A 107 4.28 -32.98 6.21
C SER A 107 3.64 -32.26 7.40
N ALA A 108 4.22 -32.37 8.60
CA ALA A 108 3.74 -31.65 9.77
C ALA A 108 3.99 -30.14 9.62
N TRP A 109 5.16 -29.73 9.10
CA TRP A 109 5.44 -28.33 8.76
C TRP A 109 4.47 -27.78 7.72
N GLN A 110 4.28 -28.52 6.63
CA GLN A 110 3.36 -28.16 5.53
C GLN A 110 1.88 -28.08 5.93
N GLY A 111 1.51 -28.71 7.05
CA GLY A 111 0.15 -28.70 7.58
C GLY A 111 -0.09 -27.61 8.63
N MET A 112 0.92 -26.83 9.00
CA MET A 112 0.79 -25.82 10.04
C MET A 112 -0.01 -24.61 9.55
N ARG A 113 -0.80 -24.02 10.44
CA ARG A 113 -1.38 -22.69 10.20
C ARG A 113 -0.30 -21.62 10.37
N ASP A 114 -0.41 -20.50 9.66
CA ASP A 114 0.55 -19.37 9.65
C ASP A 114 1.16 -19.05 11.02
N ALA A 115 0.32 -18.86 12.04
CA ALA A 115 0.77 -18.51 13.39
C ALA A 115 1.57 -19.64 14.06
N ALA A 116 1.18 -20.89 13.82
CA ALA A 116 1.88 -22.06 14.34
C ALA A 116 3.20 -22.29 13.60
N LEU A 117 3.21 -22.14 12.27
CA LEU A 117 4.43 -22.23 11.46
C LEU A 117 5.48 -21.24 11.97
N LEU A 118 5.10 -19.96 12.08
CA LEU A 118 6.01 -18.91 12.57
C LEU A 118 6.48 -19.15 14.00
N ALA A 119 5.59 -19.57 14.90
CA ALA A 119 5.94 -19.82 16.31
C ALA A 119 6.92 -21.00 16.45
N ASN A 120 6.66 -22.11 15.77
CA ASN A 120 7.54 -23.28 15.84
C ASN A 120 8.88 -23.01 15.15
N ALA A 121 8.90 -22.31 14.00
CA ALA A 121 10.15 -21.94 13.34
C ALA A 121 11.03 -21.05 14.24
N LYS A 122 10.42 -20.05 14.92
CA LYS A 122 11.13 -19.20 15.89
C LYS A 122 11.66 -20.00 17.09
N GLU A 123 10.95 -21.02 17.54
CA GLU A 123 11.43 -21.88 18.62
C GLU A 123 12.64 -22.72 18.19
N VAL A 124 12.61 -23.28 16.97
CA VAL A 124 13.77 -23.98 16.39
C VAL A 124 14.98 -23.04 16.29
N ILE A 125 14.79 -21.83 15.76
CA ILE A 125 15.85 -20.81 15.66
C ILE A 125 16.41 -20.44 17.04
N ARG A 126 15.54 -20.25 18.04
CA ARG A 126 15.94 -19.94 19.42
C ARG A 126 16.82 -21.03 20.00
N ILE A 127 16.41 -22.30 19.88
CA ILE A 127 17.18 -23.45 20.39
C ILE A 127 18.52 -23.56 19.65
N ALA A 128 18.52 -23.44 18.32
CA ALA A 128 19.75 -23.43 17.53
C ALA A 128 20.73 -22.32 17.97
N GLY A 129 20.22 -21.11 18.23
CA GLY A 129 21.03 -20.00 18.73
C GLY A 129 21.64 -20.28 20.10
N LEU A 130 20.90 -20.91 21.01
CA LEU A 130 21.43 -21.33 22.32
C LEU A 130 22.53 -22.38 22.20
N LEU A 131 22.38 -23.35 21.28
CA LEU A 131 23.39 -24.37 21.02
C LEU A 131 24.69 -23.75 20.48
N LEU A 132 24.59 -22.75 19.59
CA LEU A 132 25.75 -22.04 19.01
C LEU A 132 26.47 -21.10 19.99
N ALA A 133 25.75 -20.48 20.93
CA ALA A 133 26.32 -19.52 21.87
C ALA A 133 26.85 -20.16 23.18
N GLY A 134 26.49 -21.42 23.43
CA GLY A 134 26.75 -22.11 24.69
C GLY A 134 27.95 -23.06 24.66
N PRO A 135 28.13 -23.86 25.73
CA PRO A 135 29.19 -24.87 25.80
C PRO A 135 29.03 -25.99 24.74
N ASN A 136 27.87 -26.07 24.09
CA ASN A 136 27.54 -27.10 23.12
C ASN A 136 27.89 -26.70 21.67
N ALA A 137 28.59 -25.58 21.45
CA ALA A 137 28.87 -25.05 20.12
C ALA A 137 29.61 -26.05 19.20
N ALA A 138 30.51 -26.86 19.76
CA ALA A 138 31.21 -27.90 19.01
C ALA A 138 30.25 -29.01 18.53
N ALA A 139 29.39 -29.52 19.42
CA ALA A 139 28.37 -30.51 19.08
C ALA A 139 27.35 -29.94 18.07
N ALA A 140 26.98 -28.66 18.21
CA ALA A 140 26.12 -27.98 17.25
C ALA A 140 26.72 -27.98 15.84
N ALA A 141 28.03 -27.70 15.72
CA ALA A 141 28.74 -27.72 14.44
C ALA A 141 28.81 -29.14 13.84
N GLU A 142 29.04 -30.17 14.66
CA GLU A 142 29.02 -31.57 14.21
C GLU A 142 27.65 -32.01 13.67
N CYS A 143 26.57 -31.49 14.24
CA CYS A 143 25.20 -31.69 13.75
C CYS A 143 24.83 -30.80 12.55
N GLY A 144 25.77 -29.99 12.01
CA GLY A 144 25.53 -29.12 10.87
C GLY A 144 24.80 -27.82 11.20
N ILE A 145 24.63 -27.47 12.47
CA ILE A 145 24.07 -26.19 12.90
C ILE A 145 25.14 -25.12 12.76
N SER A 146 24.85 -24.08 11.98
CA SER A 146 25.79 -22.98 11.71
C SER A 146 25.10 -21.64 11.85
N ALA A 147 25.87 -20.60 12.23
CA ALA A 147 25.35 -19.24 12.33
C ALA A 147 24.72 -18.74 11.02
N PRO A 148 25.32 -18.97 9.82
CA PRO A 148 24.67 -18.63 8.55
C PRO A 148 23.35 -19.38 8.32
N GLY A 149 23.27 -20.66 8.69
CA GLY A 149 22.04 -21.44 8.54
C GLY A 149 20.91 -20.95 9.43
N VAL A 150 21.22 -20.60 10.69
CA VAL A 150 20.26 -19.98 11.62
C VAL A 150 19.81 -18.62 11.12
N ALA A 151 20.74 -17.78 10.63
CA ALA A 151 20.42 -16.47 10.06
C ALA A 151 19.54 -16.57 8.80
N ALA A 152 19.77 -17.57 7.95
CA ALA A 152 18.92 -17.83 6.78
C ALA A 152 17.50 -18.21 7.20
N CYS A 153 17.34 -19.15 8.15
CA CYS A 153 16.01 -19.52 8.65
C CYS A 153 15.30 -18.33 9.33
N GLN A 154 16.03 -17.50 10.07
CA GLN A 154 15.50 -16.27 10.68
C GLN A 154 15.01 -15.28 9.62
N LYS A 155 15.76 -15.10 8.52
CA LYS A 155 15.34 -14.25 7.40
C LYS A 155 14.01 -14.72 6.82
N GLU A 156 13.87 -16.02 6.52
CA GLU A 156 12.61 -16.57 5.99
C GLU A 156 11.44 -16.42 6.99
N ALA A 157 11.72 -16.56 8.30
CA ALA A 157 10.70 -16.34 9.33
C ALA A 157 10.22 -14.88 9.37
N ASP A 158 11.13 -13.93 9.20
CA ASP A 158 10.81 -12.49 9.18
C ASP A 158 10.07 -12.09 7.89
N ASP A 159 10.45 -12.66 6.74
CA ASP A 159 9.78 -12.39 5.47
C ASP A 159 8.38 -13.01 5.44
N PHE A 160 8.21 -14.24 5.93
CA PHE A 160 6.89 -14.84 6.14
C PHE A 160 6.01 -14.02 7.09
N ALA A 161 6.57 -13.52 8.20
CA ALA A 161 5.85 -12.66 9.14
C ALA A 161 5.35 -11.35 8.50
N LYS A 162 6.13 -10.77 7.58
CA LYS A 162 5.71 -9.57 6.81
C LYS A 162 4.54 -9.91 5.89
N VAL A 163 4.61 -10.99 5.12
CA VAL A 163 3.55 -11.32 4.14
C VAL A 163 2.23 -11.73 4.79
N ILE A 164 2.25 -12.39 5.95
CA ILE A 164 1.00 -12.74 6.67
C ILE A 164 0.34 -11.52 7.36
N SER A 165 1.13 -10.51 7.72
CA SER A 165 0.63 -9.28 8.37
C SER A 165 0.27 -8.17 7.36
N ALA A 166 0.87 -8.17 6.17
CA ALA A 166 0.66 -7.16 5.14
C ALA A 166 -0.81 -6.96 4.73
N PRO A 167 -1.66 -8.00 4.55
CA PRO A 167 -3.07 -7.81 4.24
C PRO A 167 -3.83 -7.05 5.34
N GLN A 168 -3.58 -7.40 6.62
CA GLN A 168 -4.22 -6.72 7.75
C GLN A 168 -3.74 -5.28 7.89
N GLN A 169 -2.45 -5.02 7.66
CA GLN A 169 -1.89 -3.67 7.64
C GLN A 169 -2.47 -2.84 6.48
N ALA A 170 -2.62 -3.42 5.30
CA ALA A 170 -3.24 -2.76 4.15
C ALA A 170 -4.73 -2.47 4.39
N ILE A 171 -5.47 -3.37 5.05
CA ILE A 171 -6.87 -3.14 5.45
C ILE A 171 -6.96 -2.03 6.50
N ALA A 172 -6.13 -2.07 7.54
CA ALA A 172 -6.08 -1.04 8.58
C ALA A 172 -5.71 0.33 8.00
N GLY A 173 -4.71 0.37 7.10
CA GLY A 173 -4.32 1.54 6.34
C GLY A 173 -5.47 2.07 5.48
N LYS A 174 -6.13 1.22 4.68
CA LYS A 174 -7.30 1.61 3.87
C LYS A 174 -8.43 2.16 4.74
N LYS A 175 -8.70 1.59 5.91
CA LYS A 175 -9.72 2.08 6.83
C LYS A 175 -9.36 3.47 7.39
N ALA A 176 -8.12 3.66 7.83
CA ALA A 176 -7.63 4.95 8.31
C ALA A 176 -7.67 6.02 7.19
N LEU A 177 -7.21 5.68 5.99
CA LEU A 177 -7.22 6.56 4.82
C LEU A 177 -8.66 6.92 4.40
N THR A 178 -9.59 5.96 4.46
CA THR A 178 -11.01 6.20 4.15
C THR A 178 -11.67 7.12 5.18
N GLY A 179 -11.31 6.99 6.47
CA GLY A 179 -11.79 7.88 7.52
C GLY A 179 -11.35 9.33 7.33
N LEU A 180 -10.12 9.54 6.83
CA LEU A 180 -9.54 10.87 6.63
C LEU A 180 -9.87 11.50 5.27
N LEU A 181 -10.48 10.74 4.34
CA LEU A 181 -10.71 11.19 2.97
C LEU A 181 -11.56 12.47 2.95
N ARG A 182 -12.66 12.51 3.70
CA ARG A 182 -13.55 13.68 3.75
C ARG A 182 -12.82 14.92 4.31
N ASP A 183 -12.06 14.77 5.39
CA ASP A 183 -11.34 15.89 6.01
C ASP A 183 -10.26 16.46 5.08
N ARG A 184 -9.56 15.60 4.34
CA ARG A 184 -8.55 16.03 3.36
C ARG A 184 -9.18 16.79 2.18
N PHE A 185 -10.30 16.31 1.66
CA PHE A 185 -11.06 17.05 0.64
C PHE A 185 -11.58 18.39 1.17
N ASN A 186 -12.07 18.45 2.41
CA ASN A 186 -12.53 19.68 3.03
C ASN A 186 -11.39 20.69 3.26
N ALA A 187 -10.19 20.22 3.59
CA ALA A 187 -9.02 21.09 3.73
C ALA A 187 -8.63 21.75 2.41
N VAL A 188 -8.67 21.01 1.29
CA VAL A 188 -8.44 21.57 -0.05
C VAL A 188 -9.55 22.55 -0.43
N GLU A 189 -10.82 22.18 -0.20
CA GLU A 189 -11.98 23.05 -0.46
C GLU A 189 -11.89 24.38 0.29
N ALA A 190 -11.41 24.36 1.54
CA ALA A 190 -11.24 25.58 2.35
C ALA A 190 -10.22 26.55 1.73
N ILE A 191 -9.17 26.05 1.06
CA ILE A 191 -8.21 26.90 0.35
C ILE A 191 -8.90 27.56 -0.84
N PHE A 192 -9.60 26.78 -1.66
CA PHE A 192 -10.34 27.31 -2.81
C PHE A 192 -11.43 28.30 -2.39
N THR A 193 -12.17 28.04 -1.30
CA THR A 193 -13.18 28.97 -0.77
C THR A 193 -12.57 30.35 -0.45
N ARG A 194 -11.33 30.37 0.07
CA ARG A 194 -10.61 31.62 0.34
C ARG A 194 -10.17 32.31 -0.96
N MET A 195 -9.85 31.56 -2.01
CA MET A 195 -9.55 32.11 -3.34
C MET A 195 -10.82 32.67 -4.00
N ASP A 196 -11.95 31.98 -3.88
CA ASP A 196 -13.26 32.42 -4.39
C ASP A 196 -13.65 33.78 -3.79
N GLY A 197 -13.32 34.03 -2.52
CA GLY A 197 -13.53 35.34 -1.87
C GLY A 197 -12.60 36.48 -2.36
N LEU A 198 -11.52 36.16 -3.09
CA LEU A 198 -10.56 37.14 -3.60
C LEU A 198 -10.65 37.36 -5.11
N VAL A 199 -11.13 36.37 -5.86
CA VAL A 199 -11.11 36.39 -7.33
C VAL A 199 -11.89 37.57 -7.93
N GLU A 200 -12.95 38.03 -7.26
CA GLU A 200 -13.78 39.15 -7.70
C GLU A 200 -13.03 40.49 -7.79
N GLN A 201 -11.88 40.59 -7.12
CA GLN A 201 -11.04 41.80 -7.11
C GLN A 201 -10.27 42.00 -8.42
N PHE A 202 -10.14 40.96 -9.27
CA PHE A 202 -9.48 41.09 -10.56
C PHE A 202 -10.35 41.84 -11.58
N THR A 203 -9.70 42.67 -12.40
CA THR A 203 -10.35 43.52 -13.40
C THR A 203 -10.78 42.76 -14.65
N ASP A 204 -10.07 41.69 -15.02
CA ASP A 204 -10.42 40.83 -16.14
C ASP A 204 -11.65 39.95 -15.81
N LYS A 205 -12.83 40.40 -16.24
CA LYS A 205 -14.09 39.70 -15.96
C LYS A 205 -14.25 38.39 -16.74
N VAL A 206 -13.53 38.22 -17.85
CA VAL A 206 -13.51 36.95 -18.60
C VAL A 206 -12.72 35.92 -17.79
N PHE A 207 -11.58 36.32 -17.22
CA PHE A 207 -10.81 35.47 -16.31
C PHE A 207 -11.62 35.05 -15.08
N VAL A 208 -12.30 36.00 -14.41
CA VAL A 208 -13.13 35.70 -13.23
C VAL A 208 -14.24 34.70 -13.56
N ALA A 209 -14.98 34.91 -14.65
CA ALA A 209 -16.03 33.99 -15.07
C ALA A 209 -15.49 32.59 -15.42
N ALA A 210 -14.35 32.53 -16.12
CA ALA A 210 -13.72 31.27 -16.49
C ALA A 210 -13.14 30.51 -15.29
N TYR A 211 -12.64 31.22 -14.27
CA TYR A 211 -12.22 30.63 -13.00
C TYR A 211 -13.39 29.92 -12.31
N HIS A 212 -14.53 30.60 -12.16
CA HIS A 212 -15.73 29.99 -11.57
C HIS A 212 -16.23 28.79 -12.38
N ALA A 213 -16.14 28.85 -13.70
CA ALA A 213 -16.48 27.72 -14.57
C ALA A 213 -15.52 26.52 -14.41
N ALA A 214 -14.24 26.76 -14.09
CA ALA A 214 -13.27 25.72 -13.79
C ALA A 214 -13.49 25.05 -12.42
N ARG A 215 -14.11 25.77 -11.47
CA ARG A 215 -14.46 25.29 -10.12
C ARG A 215 -15.67 24.35 -10.08
N VAL A 216 -16.45 24.27 -11.15
CA VAL A 216 -17.66 23.44 -11.21
C VAL A 216 -17.29 21.95 -11.18
N VAL A 217 -17.79 21.24 -10.17
CA VAL A 217 -17.73 19.77 -10.13
C VAL A 217 -18.67 19.21 -11.18
N ARG A 218 -18.10 18.64 -12.25
CA ARG A 218 -18.86 17.93 -13.28
C ARG A 218 -18.84 16.44 -12.98
N ASP A 219 -20.00 15.81 -13.07
CA ASP A 219 -20.07 14.35 -13.10
C ASP A 219 -19.72 13.89 -14.52
N LEU A 220 -18.57 13.23 -14.66
CA LEU A 220 -18.08 12.77 -15.96
C LEU A 220 -18.65 11.41 -16.37
N GLY A 221 -19.42 10.75 -15.50
CA GLY A 221 -20.08 9.48 -15.79
C GLY A 221 -19.13 8.33 -16.12
N HIS A 222 -19.69 7.12 -16.26
CA HIS A 222 -18.98 6.00 -16.86
C HIS A 222 -19.12 6.15 -18.38
N GLY A 223 -18.00 6.16 -19.13
CA GLY A 223 -18.07 6.08 -20.60
C GLY A 223 -18.95 4.89 -21.01
N PRO A 224 -19.71 4.98 -22.12
CA PRO A 224 -20.63 3.91 -22.50
C PRO A 224 -19.83 2.63 -22.73
N GLY A 225 -19.99 1.66 -21.83
CA GLY A 225 -19.64 0.28 -22.10
C GLY A 225 -20.31 -0.12 -23.41
N GLY A 226 -19.55 -0.72 -24.32
CA GLY A 226 -19.90 -0.94 -25.72
C GLY A 226 -21.31 -1.48 -25.95
N GLY A 227 -22.28 -0.58 -26.05
CA GLY A 227 -23.53 -0.82 -26.74
C GLY A 227 -23.19 -0.91 -28.22
N THR A 228 -23.28 -2.11 -28.77
CA THR A 228 -23.22 -2.34 -30.21
C THR A 228 -24.04 -1.28 -30.96
N PRO A 229 -23.51 -0.67 -32.03
CA PRO A 229 -24.28 0.23 -32.87
C PRO A 229 -25.59 -0.44 -33.29
N PRO A 230 -26.74 0.26 -33.30
CA PRO A 230 -27.95 -0.30 -33.88
C PRO A 230 -27.66 -0.67 -35.35
N ALA A 231 -28.02 -1.89 -35.73
CA ALA A 231 -27.83 -2.40 -37.08
C ALA A 231 -28.52 -1.46 -38.10
N PRO A 232 -27.91 -1.23 -39.29
CA PRO A 232 -28.53 -0.42 -40.33
C PRO A 232 -29.87 -1.03 -40.74
N VAL A 233 -30.91 -0.20 -40.81
CA VAL A 233 -32.21 -0.59 -41.35
C VAL A 233 -32.04 -0.92 -42.84
N PRO A 234 -32.44 -2.10 -43.32
CA PRO A 234 -32.34 -2.43 -44.75
C PRO A 234 -33.26 -1.51 -45.57
N PRO A 235 -32.84 -1.12 -46.79
CA PRO A 235 -33.62 -0.23 -47.65
C PRO A 235 -34.94 -0.88 -48.10
N PRO A 236 -35.99 -0.08 -48.36
CA PRO A 236 -37.29 -0.60 -48.78
C PRO A 236 -37.19 -1.30 -50.13
N SER A 237 -37.70 -2.53 -50.20
CA SER A 237 -37.89 -3.26 -51.45
C SER A 237 -38.89 -2.52 -52.34
N ALA A 238 -38.54 -2.37 -53.62
CA ALA A 238 -39.39 -1.85 -54.68
C ALA A 238 -40.56 -2.80 -55.01
#